data_AF-A0A920EMV2-F1
#
_entry.id   AF-A0A920EMV2-F1
#
_cell.length_a   1.000
_cell.length_b   1.000
_cell.length_c   1.000
_cell.angle_alpha   90.00
_cell.angle_beta   90.00
_cell.angle_gamma   90.00
#
_symmetry.space_group_name_H-M   'P 1'
#
loop_
_entity.id
_entity.type
_entity.pdbx_description
1 polymer ?
#
loop_
_entity_poly.entity_id
_entity_poly.type
_entity_poly.pdbx_seq_one_letter_code
_entity_poly.pdbx_strand_id
1 'polypeptide(L)'
;MESKAINRCAQAILGAYKAFSTSDATMVEINPLVLTGDDHVLALDCKMSFDDNALYRNPELAELRDKSQEDPKETYAADRGLNYIPLDGDIGNIINGPV
;
A
#
# COMPACT_ATOMS: atom_id res chain seq x y z
N MET A 1 -6.11 -17.52 25.78
CA MET A 1 -6.47 -17.57 24.35
C MET A 1 -6.53 -19.02 23.92
N GLU A 2 -7.64 -19.42 23.29
CA GLU A 2 -7.81 -20.74 22.68
C GLU A 2 -6.71 -21.03 21.64
N SER A 3 -6.20 -22.25 21.57
CA SER A 3 -5.15 -22.64 20.61
C SER A 3 -5.56 -22.41 19.14
N LYS A 4 -6.87 -22.43 18.85
CA LYS A 4 -7.42 -22.15 17.51
C LYS A 4 -7.23 -20.70 17.09
N ALA A 5 -7.53 -19.74 17.97
CA ALA A 5 -7.39 -18.32 17.68
C ALA A 5 -5.92 -17.93 17.42
N ILE A 6 -4.98 -18.51 18.19
CA ILE A 6 -3.54 -18.30 18.00
C ILE A 6 -3.10 -18.80 16.61
N ASN A 7 -3.48 -20.03 16.24
CA ASN A 7 -3.13 -20.59 14.95
C ASN A 7 -3.73 -19.77 13.79
N ARG A 8 -4.97 -19.30 13.91
CA ARG A 8 -5.61 -18.46 12.90
C ARG A 8 -4.94 -17.09 12.77
N CYS A 9 -4.53 -16.48 13.87
CA CYS A 9 -3.76 -15.23 13.85
C CYS A 9 -2.40 -15.43 13.17
N ALA A 10 -1.69 -16.52 13.47
CA ALA A 10 -0.45 -16.86 12.78
C ALA A 10 -0.64 -17.04 11.27
N GLN A 11 -1.73 -17.70 10.84
CA GLN A 11 -2.07 -17.82 9.42
C GLN A 11 -2.37 -16.47 8.77
N ALA A 12 -3.06 -15.56 9.46
CA ALA A 12 -3.30 -14.21 8.96
C ALA A 12 -1.98 -13.43 8.75
N ILE A 13 -1.05 -13.52 9.71
CA ILE A 13 0.27 -12.88 9.62
C ILE A 13 1.09 -13.46 8.45
N LEU A 14 1.11 -14.79 8.30
CA LEU A 14 1.79 -15.44 7.18
C LEU A 14 1.15 -15.08 5.84
N GLY A 15 -0.18 -14.96 5.80
CA GLY A 15 -0.93 -14.49 4.65
C GLY A 15 -0.55 -13.05 4.27
N ALA A 16 -0.47 -12.15 5.24
CA ALA A 16 -0.05 -10.77 5.03
C ALA A 16 1.40 -10.68 4.52
N TYR A 17 2.31 -11.51 5.06
CA TYR A 17 3.69 -11.60 4.55
C TYR A 17 3.75 -12.13 3.11
N LYS A 18 2.94 -13.15 2.79
CA LYS A 18 2.83 -13.64 1.42
C LYS A 18 2.29 -12.56 0.48
N ALA A 19 1.24 -11.84 0.88
CA ALA A 19 0.71 -10.72 0.11
C ALA A 19 1.83 -9.68 -0.13
N PHE A 20 2.48 -9.23 0.93
CA PHE A 20 3.59 -8.28 0.87
C PHE A 20 4.67 -8.68 -0.15
N SER A 21 5.16 -9.91 -0.05
CA SER A 21 6.28 -10.40 -0.86
C SER A 21 5.92 -10.69 -2.31
N THR A 22 4.69 -11.13 -2.57
CA THR A 22 4.26 -11.52 -3.93
C THR A 22 3.71 -10.36 -4.74
N SER A 23 3.29 -9.28 -4.09
CA SER A 23 2.73 -8.10 -4.75
C SER A 23 3.71 -6.93 -4.85
N ASP A 24 5.00 -7.13 -4.52
CA ASP A 24 5.98 -6.05 -4.38
C ASP A 24 5.45 -4.90 -3.49
N ALA A 25 4.79 -5.25 -2.37
CA ALA A 25 4.30 -4.24 -1.44
C ALA A 25 5.47 -3.63 -0.65
N THR A 26 5.36 -2.34 -0.35
CA THR A 26 6.19 -1.65 0.63
C THR A 26 5.53 -1.63 2.00
N MET A 27 4.21 -1.84 2.06
CA MET A 27 3.45 -1.91 3.31
C MET A 27 2.18 -2.78 3.15
N VAL A 28 1.88 -3.55 4.20
CA VAL A 28 0.57 -4.20 4.40
C VAL A 28 0.17 -3.96 5.85
N GLU A 29 -0.86 -3.14 6.05
CA GLU A 29 -1.43 -2.81 7.36
C GLU A 29 -2.86 -3.35 7.43
N ILE A 30 -3.12 -4.26 8.37
CA ILE A 30 -4.48 -4.73 8.68
C ILE A 30 -4.90 -4.08 10.00
N ASN A 31 -5.86 -3.16 9.93
CA ASN A 31 -6.25 -2.38 11.10
C ASN A 31 -7.73 -1.94 11.01
N PRO A 32 -8.67 -2.64 11.69
CA PRO A 32 -8.43 -3.65 12.72
C PRO A 32 -8.33 -5.09 12.18
N LEU A 33 -7.47 -5.90 12.82
CA LEU A 33 -7.49 -7.36 12.75
C LEU A 33 -8.41 -7.89 13.87
N VAL A 34 -9.59 -8.38 13.49
CA VAL A 34 -10.67 -8.69 14.42
C VAL A 34 -10.65 -10.17 14.82
N LEU A 35 -10.76 -10.43 16.12
CA LEU A 35 -11.13 -11.75 16.66
C LEU A 35 -12.64 -11.75 16.94
N THR A 36 -13.35 -12.66 16.28
CA THR A 36 -14.79 -12.86 16.43
C THR A 36 -15.11 -13.79 17.62
N GLY A 37 -16.38 -13.82 18.04
CA GLY A 37 -16.84 -14.64 19.17
C GLY A 37 -16.79 -16.16 18.94
N ASP A 38 -16.63 -16.60 17.68
CA ASP A 38 -16.45 -17.99 17.28
C ASP A 38 -15.00 -18.29 16.83
N ASP A 39 -14.04 -17.56 17.41
CA ASP A 39 -12.59 -17.70 17.24
C ASP A 39 -12.07 -17.49 15.81
N HIS A 40 -12.81 -16.85 14.90
CA HIS A 40 -12.27 -16.45 13.58
C HIS A 40 -11.47 -15.16 13.67
N VAL A 41 -10.40 -15.09 12.87
CA VAL A 41 -9.59 -13.90 12.68
C VAL A 41 -9.91 -13.31 11.30
N LEU A 42 -10.30 -12.04 11.25
CA LEU A 42 -10.73 -11.34 10.05
C LEU A 42 -9.98 -10.02 9.89
N ALA A 43 -9.56 -9.71 8.66
CA ALA A 43 -9.12 -8.38 8.29
C ALA A 43 -10.37 -7.54 7.99
N LEU A 44 -10.73 -6.61 8.88
CA LEU A 44 -11.90 -5.75 8.66
C LEU A 44 -11.57 -4.59 7.73
N ASP A 45 -10.35 -4.08 7.83
CA ASP A 45 -9.79 -3.07 6.94
C ASP A 45 -8.32 -3.40 6.65
N CYS A 46 -7.87 -3.01 5.47
CA CYS A 46 -6.50 -3.25 5.00
C CYS A 46 -6.03 -2.07 4.14
N LYS A 47 -4.87 -1.53 4.51
CA LYS A 47 -4.13 -0.55 3.70
C LYS A 47 -2.86 -1.18 3.18
N MET A 48 -2.68 -1.14 1.86
CA MET A 48 -1.47 -1.60 1.20
C MET A 48 -0.82 -0.46 0.43
N SER A 49 0.50 -0.47 0.39
CA SER A 49 1.32 0.40 -0.47
C SER A 49 2.28 -0.47 -1.26
N PHE A 50 2.58 -0.06 -2.49
CA PHE A 50 3.36 -0.84 -3.45
C PHE A 50 4.62 -0.08 -3.87
N ASP A 51 5.62 -0.82 -4.37
CA ASP A 51 6.78 -0.21 -5.01
C ASP A 51 6.43 0.20 -6.44
N ASP A 52 6.38 1.50 -6.72
CA ASP A 52 6.06 2.04 -8.05
C ASP A 52 7.04 1.53 -9.12
N ASN A 53 8.30 1.27 -8.75
CA ASN A 53 9.31 0.71 -9.68
C ASN A 53 9.04 -0.75 -10.03
N ALA A 54 8.18 -1.43 -9.27
CA ALA A 54 7.80 -2.83 -9.50
C ALA A 54 6.46 -2.99 -10.23
N LEU A 55 5.68 -1.92 -10.40
CA LEU A 55 4.34 -2.01 -11.01
C LEU A 55 4.37 -2.55 -12.44
N TYR A 56 5.45 -2.31 -13.20
CA TYR A 56 5.58 -2.81 -14.58
C TYR A 56 5.50 -4.34 -14.70
N ARG A 57 5.84 -5.09 -13.63
CA ARG A 57 5.78 -6.55 -13.59
C ARG A 57 4.53 -7.09 -12.87
N ASN A 58 3.66 -6.20 -12.37
CA ASN A 58 2.39 -6.53 -11.71
C ASN A 58 1.22 -5.79 -12.40
N PRO A 59 0.85 -6.16 -13.64
CA PRO A 59 -0.14 -5.41 -14.43
C PRO A 59 -1.51 -5.32 -13.75
N GLU A 60 -1.95 -6.39 -13.07
CA GLU A 60 -3.22 -6.41 -12.34
C GLU A 60 -3.26 -5.36 -11.21
N LEU A 61 -2.12 -5.11 -10.53
CA LEU A 61 -2.04 -4.07 -9.49
C LEU A 61 -1.95 -2.67 -10.10
N ALA A 62 -1.24 -2.52 -11.21
CA ALA A 62 -1.15 -1.26 -11.92
C ALA A 62 -2.52 -0.77 -12.42
N GLU A 63 -3.41 -1.70 -12.80
CA GLU A 63 -4.79 -1.42 -13.19
C GLU A 63 -5.69 -0.94 -12.03
N LEU A 64 -5.33 -1.25 -10.78
CA LEU A 64 -6.06 -0.78 -9.59
C LEU A 64 -5.75 0.68 -9.22
N ARG A 65 -4.81 1.33 -9.91
CA ARG A 65 -4.42 2.71 -9.64
C ARG A 65 -5.55 3.68 -9.96
N ASP A 66 -6.16 4.25 -8.92
CA ASP A 66 -7.18 5.29 -9.03
C ASP A 66 -6.57 6.68 -8.88
N LYS A 67 -6.32 7.33 -10.03
CA LYS A 67 -5.80 8.71 -10.10
C LYS A 67 -6.68 9.75 -9.39
N SER A 68 -7.97 9.45 -9.11
CA SER A 68 -8.84 10.37 -8.38
C SER A 68 -8.51 10.46 -6.88
N GLN A 69 -7.76 9.50 -6.35
CA GLN A 69 -7.29 9.47 -4.96
C GLN A 69 -5.89 10.08 -4.78
N GLU A 70 -5.25 10.51 -5.86
CA GLU A 70 -3.91 11.13 -5.86
C GLU A 70 -4.01 12.66 -5.92
N ASP A 71 -2.93 13.36 -5.55
CA ASP A 71 -2.87 14.81 -5.77
C ASP A 71 -2.78 15.09 -7.30
N PRO A 72 -3.71 15.88 -7.87
CA PRO A 72 -3.73 16.15 -9.31
C PRO A 72 -2.43 16.76 -9.85
N LYS A 73 -1.68 17.50 -9.02
CA LYS A 73 -0.40 18.11 -9.41
C LYS A 73 0.70 17.04 -9.51
N GLU A 74 0.73 16.08 -8.58
CA GLU A 74 1.66 14.96 -8.61
C GLU A 74 1.39 14.09 -9.83
N THR A 75 0.13 13.70 -10.08
CA THR A 75 -0.23 12.90 -11.26
C THR A 75 0.10 13.63 -12.55
N TYR A 76 -0.17 14.93 -12.64
CA TYR A 76 0.15 15.75 -13.82
C TYR A 76 1.66 15.82 -14.10
N ALA A 77 2.48 15.89 -13.05
CA ALA A 77 3.94 15.88 -13.14
C ALA A 77 4.47 14.48 -13.52
N ALA A 78 3.95 13.42 -12.90
CA ALA A 78 4.32 12.04 -13.16
C ALA A 78 4.05 11.64 -14.62
N ASP A 79 2.90 12.05 -15.20
CA ASP A 79 2.56 11.83 -16.61
C ASP A 79 3.55 12.51 -17.58
N ARG A 80 4.42 13.41 -17.09
CA ARG A 80 5.50 14.08 -17.84
C ARG A 80 6.91 13.63 -17.43
N GLY A 81 7.02 12.59 -16.60
CA GLY A 81 8.29 12.09 -16.10
C GLY A 81 8.97 13.00 -15.07
N LEU A 82 8.18 13.80 -14.33
CA LEU A 82 8.67 14.67 -13.27
C LEU A 82 8.23 14.14 -11.90
N ASN A 83 9.15 14.12 -10.95
CA ASN A 83 8.82 13.92 -9.54
C ASN A 83 8.43 15.26 -8.93
N TYR A 84 7.20 15.36 -8.42
CA TYR A 84 6.68 16.58 -7.79
C TYR A 84 6.21 16.24 -6.37
N ILE A 85 6.54 17.10 -5.42
CA ILE A 85 6.10 16.99 -4.03
C ILE A 85 5.46 18.33 -3.66
N PRO A 86 4.14 18.39 -3.38
CA PRO A 86 3.49 19.58 -2.92
C PRO A 86 3.93 19.88 -1.48
N LEU A 87 4.36 21.12 -1.25
CA LEU A 87 4.65 21.64 0.07
C LEU A 87 3.85 22.93 0.26
N ASP A 88 3.44 23.20 1.50
CA ASP A 88 2.81 24.45 1.86
C ASP A 88 3.86 25.58 1.85
N GLY A 89 3.64 26.61 1.04
CA GLY A 89 4.51 27.78 0.96
C GLY A 89 4.38 28.54 -0.36
N ASP A 90 5.18 29.62 -0.48
CA ASP A 90 5.13 30.55 -1.62
C ASP A 90 6.36 30.48 -2.53
N ILE A 91 7.30 29.56 -2.26
CA ILE A 91 8.56 29.41 -2.99
C ILE A 91 8.65 28.00 -3.58
N GLY A 92 8.76 27.89 -4.90
CA GLY A 92 9.00 26.64 -5.61
C GLY A 92 10.49 26.39 -5.86
N ASN A 93 10.92 25.13 -5.74
CA ASN A 93 12.27 24.69 -6.06
C ASN A 93 12.26 23.72 -7.25
N ILE A 94 13.19 23.89 -8.20
CA ILE A 94 13.39 22.98 -9.34
C ILE A 94 14.85 22.55 -9.32
N ILE A 95 15.06 21.24 -9.17
CA ILE A 95 16.38 20.62 -9.11
C ILE A 95 16.52 19.54 -10.19
N ASN A 96 17.73 19.36 -10.70
CA ASN A 96 18.07 18.22 -11.54
C ASN A 96 18.94 17.26 -10.71
N GLY A 97 18.29 16.28 -10.10
CA GLY A 97 18.92 15.25 -9.26
C GLY A 97 17.87 14.26 -8.77
N PRO A 98 18.27 13.07 -8.28
CA PRO A 98 17.33 12.16 -7.66
C PRO A 98 16.73 12.86 -6.44
N VAL A 99 15.39 12.95 -6.42
CA VAL A 99 14.63 13.18 -5.19
C VAL A 99 14.48 11.83 -4.50
#